data_AF-A0A9D5ZVT3-F1
#
_entry.id   AF-A0A9D5ZVT3-F1
#
_cell.length_a   1.000
_cell.length_b   1.000
_cell.length_c   1.000
_cell.angle_alpha   90.00
_cell.angle_beta   90.00
_cell.angle_gamma   90.00
#
_symmetry.space_group_name_H-M   'P 1'
#
loop_
_entity.id
_entity.type
_entity.pdbx_description
1 polymer ?
#
loop_
_entity_poly.entity_id
_entity_poly.type
_entity_poly.pdbx_seq_one_letter_code
_entity_poly.pdbx_strand_id
1 'polypeptide(L)'
;MALKLTLENLDGLNEAQKPLYVERDGKFHLDVDGIEDTSGLKSALEKERTARRDFEKKYGQLKDVDPEEYARLKKEAEDRATADAEKKGQFDDLRARLVEKHKAELDAVTGKVTAMQSALEKHLVDAVATAAIAEAKGVPALLLPHVKASVKVVEVNGQYTVQVVDANGNERIMDGKGTPMTIADLVADMKKDEIFGRAFEGSGASGAGTHPSSGHNNNAKSMPRGQFFALSPQAQGAHVKGGGIVTD
;
A
#
# COMPACT_ATOMS: atom_id res chain seq x y z
N MET A 1 28.88 -2.33 -47.06
CA MET A 1 28.13 -1.05 -47.06
C MET A 1 27.54 -0.85 -45.69
N ALA A 2 27.60 0.35 -45.13
CA ALA A 2 26.98 0.66 -43.84
C ALA A 2 25.49 1.00 -44.06
N LEU A 3 24.61 0.37 -43.28
CA LEU A 3 23.17 0.68 -43.26
C LEU A 3 22.94 1.98 -42.48
N LYS A 4 22.07 2.85 -42.99
CA LYS A 4 21.67 4.08 -42.28
C LYS A 4 20.59 3.75 -41.25
N LEU A 5 20.62 4.43 -40.12
CA LEU A 5 19.65 4.27 -39.03
C LEU A 5 18.25 4.78 -39.42
N THR A 6 18.19 5.77 -40.31
CA THR A 6 16.96 6.37 -40.85
C THR A 6 17.08 6.63 -42.35
N LEU A 7 15.99 6.41 -43.08
CA LEU A 7 15.86 6.63 -44.52
C LEU A 7 14.56 7.36 -44.85
N GLU A 8 14.58 8.17 -45.90
CA GLU A 8 13.38 8.89 -46.40
C GLU A 8 12.53 8.00 -47.32
N ASN A 9 13.17 7.05 -48.02
CA ASN A 9 12.52 6.02 -48.83
C ASN A 9 13.40 4.76 -48.87
N LEU A 10 12.86 3.66 -49.39
CA LEU A 10 13.58 2.38 -49.51
C LEU A 10 14.23 2.20 -50.90
N ASP A 11 14.37 3.28 -51.67
CA ASP A 11 14.88 3.24 -53.03
C ASP A 11 16.39 3.04 -53.03
N GLY A 12 16.87 2.05 -53.80
CA GLY A 12 18.29 1.69 -53.86
C GLY A 12 18.77 0.70 -52.77
N LEU A 13 17.88 0.27 -51.86
CA LEU A 13 18.16 -0.87 -50.97
C LEU A 13 17.90 -2.20 -51.68
N ASN A 14 18.74 -3.20 -51.38
CA ASN A 14 18.51 -4.58 -51.82
C ASN A 14 17.23 -5.13 -51.15
N GLU A 15 16.50 -6.02 -51.83
CA GLU A 15 15.27 -6.65 -51.31
C GLU A 15 15.48 -7.35 -49.97
N ALA A 16 16.68 -7.88 -49.71
CA ALA A 16 17.04 -8.49 -48.43
C ALA A 16 17.15 -7.48 -47.26
N GLN A 17 17.29 -6.18 -47.55
CA GLN A 17 17.50 -5.13 -46.55
C GLN A 17 16.22 -4.36 -46.22
N LYS A 18 15.26 -4.28 -47.16
CA LYS A 18 13.98 -3.58 -46.95
C LYS A 18 13.18 -4.08 -45.73
N PRO A 19 13.11 -5.39 -45.43
CA PRO A 19 12.39 -5.89 -44.25
C PRO A 19 13.02 -5.49 -42.91
N LEU A 20 14.28 -5.03 -42.90
CA LEU A 20 14.97 -4.58 -41.69
C LEU A 20 14.61 -3.14 -41.32
N TYR A 21 13.70 -2.48 -42.05
CA TYR A 21 13.28 -1.11 -41.79
C TYR A 21 11.79 -1.03 -41.48
N VAL A 22 11.43 -0.33 -40.41
CA VAL A 22 10.05 -0.08 -39.97
C VAL A 22 9.72 1.40 -40.14
N GLU A 23 8.56 1.70 -40.70
CA GLU A 23 8.09 3.08 -40.84
C GLU A 23 7.66 3.68 -39.49
N ARG A 24 8.24 4.82 -39.11
CA ARG A 24 7.88 5.62 -37.94
C ARG A 24 7.96 7.10 -38.31
N ASP A 25 6.92 7.88 -37.99
CA ASP A 25 6.84 9.32 -38.27
C ASP A 25 7.13 9.72 -39.74
N GLY A 26 6.72 8.88 -40.71
CA GLY A 26 6.93 9.11 -42.14
C GLY A 26 8.36 8.90 -42.63
N LYS A 27 9.21 8.23 -41.84
CA LYS A 27 10.57 7.80 -42.21
C LYS A 27 10.78 6.32 -41.89
N PHE A 28 11.72 5.69 -42.59
CA PHE A 28 12.06 4.27 -42.38
C PHE A 28 13.22 4.15 -41.40
N HIS A 29 12.99 3.56 -40.23
CA HIS A 29 13.98 3.34 -39.17
C HIS A 29 14.47 1.90 -39.19
N LEU A 30 15.79 1.68 -39.07
CA LEU A 30 16.37 0.34 -39.01
C LEU A 30 15.93 -0.36 -37.71
N ASP A 31 15.32 -1.53 -37.84
CA ASP A 31 14.77 -2.33 -36.74
C ASP A 31 15.89 -3.12 -36.06
N VAL A 32 16.55 -2.46 -35.10
CA VAL A 32 17.63 -3.04 -34.29
C VAL A 32 17.22 -3.03 -32.84
N ASP A 33 17.25 -4.20 -32.20
CA ASP A 33 17.06 -4.34 -30.76
C ASP A 33 18.12 -3.54 -29.99
N GLY A 34 17.67 -2.67 -29.08
CA GLY A 34 18.53 -1.88 -28.18
C GLY A 34 18.72 -0.41 -28.55
N ILE A 35 18.07 0.11 -29.61
CA ILE A 35 18.06 1.55 -29.89
C ILE A 35 16.86 2.21 -29.21
N GLU A 36 17.12 3.05 -28.21
CA GLU A 36 16.09 3.84 -27.54
C GLU A 36 15.55 4.96 -28.45
N ASP A 37 14.23 5.17 -28.41
CA ASP A 37 13.57 6.23 -29.16
C ASP A 37 13.78 7.59 -28.51
N THR A 38 14.75 8.34 -29.04
CA THR A 38 15.11 9.70 -28.56
C THR A 38 14.22 10.82 -29.10
N SER A 39 13.21 10.53 -29.93
CA SER A 39 12.35 11.54 -30.58
C SER A 39 11.63 12.45 -29.58
N GLY A 40 11.15 11.89 -28.47
CA GLY A 40 10.46 12.61 -27.40
C GLY A 40 11.39 13.44 -26.50
N LEU A 41 12.68 13.09 -26.41
CA LEU A 41 13.64 13.76 -25.52
C LEU A 41 13.87 15.22 -25.92
N LYS A 42 13.88 15.52 -27.22
CA LYS A 42 14.03 16.89 -27.71
C LYS A 42 12.82 17.75 -27.34
N SER A 43 11.60 17.22 -27.43
CA SER A 43 10.39 17.93 -27.00
C SER A 43 10.33 18.12 -25.48
N ALA A 44 10.71 17.10 -24.71
CA ALA A 44 10.78 17.19 -23.26
C ALA A 44 11.81 18.25 -22.81
N LEU A 45 13.00 18.27 -23.43
CA LEU A 45 14.05 19.25 -23.16
C LEU A 45 13.61 20.68 -23.50
N GLU A 46 12.91 20.88 -24.62
CA GLU A 46 12.36 22.20 -24.96
C GLU A 46 11.29 22.65 -23.96
N LYS A 47 10.40 21.75 -23.53
CA LYS A 47 9.40 22.05 -22.47
C LYS A 47 10.04 22.37 -21.13
N GLU A 48 11.09 21.66 -20.74
CA GLU A 48 11.84 21.94 -19.51
C GLU A 48 12.53 23.31 -19.59
N ARG A 49 13.14 23.62 -20.73
CA ARG A 49 13.81 24.91 -20.95
C ARG A 49 12.83 26.09 -20.93
N THR A 50 11.65 25.94 -21.54
CA THR A 50 10.62 27.00 -21.48
C THR A 50 10.09 27.17 -20.07
N ALA A 51 9.74 26.07 -19.39
CA ALA A 51 9.31 26.11 -18.00
C ALA A 51 10.36 26.79 -17.11
N ARG A 52 11.63 26.41 -17.22
CA ARG A 52 12.74 27.00 -16.46
C ARG A 52 12.88 28.50 -16.73
N ARG A 53 12.82 28.94 -17.99
CA ARG A 53 12.89 30.37 -18.34
C ARG A 53 11.71 31.15 -17.76
N ASP A 54 10.52 30.58 -17.76
CA ASP A 54 9.33 31.23 -17.20
C ASP A 54 9.39 31.28 -15.67
N PHE A 55 9.90 30.24 -15.02
CA PHE A 55 10.19 30.24 -13.59
C PHE A 55 11.25 31.27 -13.23
N GLU A 56 12.34 31.35 -13.99
CA GLU A 56 13.44 32.30 -13.75
C GLU A 56 13.00 33.75 -13.94
N LYS A 57 12.13 34.03 -14.93
CA LYS A 57 11.49 35.35 -15.09
C LYS A 57 10.60 35.69 -13.89
N LYS A 58 9.71 34.78 -13.47
CA LYS A 58 8.81 35.01 -12.34
C LYS A 58 9.58 35.16 -11.03
N TYR A 59 10.56 34.31 -10.80
CA TYR A 59 11.44 34.39 -9.64
C TYR A 59 12.26 35.68 -9.66
N GLY A 60 12.81 36.08 -10.80
CA GLY A 60 13.52 37.35 -10.95
C GLY A 60 12.67 38.59 -10.65
N GLN A 61 11.36 38.53 -10.87
CA GLN A 61 10.39 39.59 -10.48
C GLN A 61 10.07 39.60 -8.99
N LEU A 62 10.25 38.47 -8.30
CA LEU A 62 9.91 38.30 -6.87
C LEU A 62 11.13 38.19 -5.95
N LYS A 63 12.35 38.08 -6.49
CA LYS A 63 13.57 37.75 -5.73
C LYS A 63 13.89 38.76 -4.61
N ASP A 64 13.45 40.01 -4.79
CA ASP A 64 13.68 41.11 -3.86
C ASP A 64 12.41 41.42 -3.02
N VAL A 65 11.34 40.64 -3.19
CA VAL A 65 10.12 40.75 -2.40
C VAL A 65 10.26 39.87 -1.17
N ASP A 66 10.52 40.49 -0.02
CA ASP A 66 10.49 39.81 1.26
C ASP A 66 9.05 39.35 1.57
N PRO A 67 8.80 38.04 1.80
CA PRO A 67 7.49 37.53 2.17
C PRO A 67 6.89 38.20 3.42
N GLU A 68 7.72 38.54 4.41
CA GLU A 68 7.26 39.19 5.64
C GLU A 68 6.85 40.64 5.39
N GLU A 69 7.64 41.37 4.60
CA GLU A 69 7.32 42.74 4.20
C GLU A 69 6.07 42.80 3.32
N TYR A 70 5.92 41.85 2.39
CA TYR A 70 4.72 41.72 1.56
C TYR A 70 3.46 41.45 2.41
N ALA A 71 3.55 40.53 3.38
CA ALA A 71 2.46 40.26 4.30
C ALA A 71 2.08 41.49 5.13
N ARG A 72 3.09 42.24 5.61
CA ARG A 72 2.88 43.50 6.35
C ARG A 72 2.20 44.55 5.47
N LEU A 73 2.70 44.79 4.26
CA LEU A 73 2.14 45.76 3.31
C LEU A 73 0.71 45.41 2.92
N LYS A 74 0.41 44.13 2.73
CA LYS A 74 -0.96 43.66 2.45
C LYS A 74 -1.89 43.96 3.63
N LYS A 75 -1.47 43.65 4.85
CA LYS A 75 -2.25 43.95 6.06
C LYS A 75 -2.48 45.45 6.21
N GLU A 76 -1.45 46.26 6.01
CA GLU A 76 -1.54 47.72 6.12
C GLU A 76 -2.43 48.35 5.03
N ALA A 77 -2.41 47.80 3.81
CA ALA A 77 -3.31 48.21 2.73
C ALA A 77 -4.77 47.83 3.05
N GLU A 78 -5.00 46.67 3.66
CA GLU A 78 -6.33 46.26 4.14
C GLU A 78 -6.81 47.18 5.27
N ASP A 79 -5.97 47.48 6.26
CA ASP A 79 -6.29 48.37 7.39
C ASP A 79 -6.55 49.82 6.92
N ARG A 80 -5.83 50.30 5.90
CA ARG A 80 -6.12 51.59 5.28
C ARG A 80 -7.46 51.57 4.54
N ALA A 81 -7.73 50.50 3.79
CA ALA A 81 -8.97 50.37 3.04
C ALA A 81 -10.20 50.24 3.95
N THR A 82 -10.06 49.66 5.15
CA THR A 82 -11.12 49.64 6.16
C THR A 82 -11.30 51.02 6.80
N ALA A 83 -10.22 51.68 7.23
CA ALA A 83 -10.29 53.02 7.81
C ALA A 83 -10.88 54.07 6.84
N ASP A 84 -10.57 53.97 5.55
CA ASP A 84 -11.14 54.85 4.52
C ASP A 84 -12.63 54.57 4.25
N ALA A 85 -13.05 53.29 4.31
CA ALA A 85 -14.46 52.92 4.18
C ALA A 85 -15.28 53.41 5.40
N GLU A 86 -14.72 53.30 6.61
CA GLU A 86 -15.32 53.84 7.84
C GLU A 86 -15.49 55.36 7.77
N LYS A 87 -14.44 56.09 7.35
CA LYS A 87 -14.51 57.56 7.18
C LYS A 87 -15.52 58.01 6.13
N LYS A 88 -15.71 57.21 5.08
CA LYS A 88 -16.66 57.50 3.99
C LYS A 88 -18.09 57.04 4.30
N GLY A 89 -18.34 56.45 5.48
CA GLY A 89 -19.65 55.92 5.86
C GLY A 89 -20.10 54.72 5.01
N GLN A 90 -19.16 54.03 4.35
CA GLN A 90 -19.40 52.85 3.51
C GLN A 90 -19.52 51.58 4.36
N PHE A 91 -20.44 51.60 5.33
CA PHE A 91 -20.63 50.49 6.27
C PHE A 91 -21.05 49.19 5.57
N ASP A 92 -21.79 49.28 4.46
CA ASP A 92 -22.19 48.10 3.68
C ASP A 92 -21.01 47.42 2.99
N ASP A 93 -20.06 48.20 2.43
CA ASP A 93 -18.85 47.67 1.79
C ASP A 93 -17.92 47.01 2.83
N LEU A 94 -17.78 47.64 4.00
CA LEU A 94 -17.00 47.09 5.11
C LEU A 94 -17.61 45.77 5.61
N ARG A 95 -18.94 45.75 5.78
CA ARG A 95 -19.68 44.55 6.18
C ARG A 95 -19.53 43.42 5.17
N ALA A 96 -19.64 43.72 3.87
CA ALA A 96 -19.46 42.73 2.81
C ALA A 96 -18.05 42.11 2.86
N ARG A 97 -17.01 42.94 2.98
CA ARG A 97 -15.61 42.46 3.10
C ARG A 97 -15.38 41.61 4.34
N LEU A 98 -15.92 42.00 5.49
CA LEU A 98 -15.81 41.23 6.73
C LEU A 98 -16.50 39.87 6.63
N VAL A 99 -17.72 39.84 6.07
CA VAL A 99 -18.46 38.59 5.86
C VAL A 99 -17.71 37.67 4.89
N GLU A 100 -17.16 38.21 3.80
CA GLU A 100 -16.38 37.43 2.84
C GLU A 100 -15.11 36.84 3.47
N LYS A 101 -14.36 37.66 4.24
CA LYS A 101 -13.17 37.19 4.98
C LYS A 101 -13.53 36.10 6.00
N HIS A 102 -14.54 36.33 6.83
CA HIS A 102 -14.99 35.36 7.83
C HIS A 102 -15.46 34.06 7.17
N LYS A 103 -16.18 34.14 6.04
CA LYS A 103 -16.59 32.96 5.29
C LYS A 103 -15.37 32.19 4.77
N ALA A 104 -14.40 32.87 4.17
CA ALA A 104 -13.18 32.24 3.69
C ALA A 104 -12.37 31.58 4.82
N GLU A 105 -12.28 32.23 5.98
CA GLU A 105 -11.62 31.68 7.18
C GLU A 105 -12.37 30.47 7.74
N LEU A 106 -13.70 30.53 7.84
CA LEU A 106 -14.52 29.40 8.25
C LEU A 106 -14.36 28.23 7.29
N ASP A 107 -14.48 28.46 5.98
CA ASP A 107 -14.31 27.40 4.97
C ASP A 107 -12.90 26.78 5.06
N ALA A 108 -11.86 27.58 5.30
CA ALA A 108 -10.49 27.10 5.47
C ALA A 108 -10.30 26.29 6.77
N VAL A 109 -10.86 26.75 7.88
CA VAL A 109 -10.78 26.03 9.17
C VAL A 109 -11.60 24.75 9.11
N THR A 110 -12.83 24.80 8.59
CA THR A 110 -13.68 23.63 8.39
C THR A 110 -13.00 22.62 7.47
N GLY A 111 -12.38 23.07 6.37
CA GLY A 111 -11.60 22.19 5.49
C GLY A 111 -10.41 21.53 6.18
N LYS A 112 -9.71 22.24 7.08
CA LYS A 112 -8.64 21.66 7.89
C LYS A 112 -9.17 20.64 8.90
N VAL A 113 -10.26 20.97 9.58
CA VAL A 113 -10.89 20.08 10.57
C VAL A 113 -11.35 18.79 9.91
N THR A 114 -12.02 18.86 8.75
CA THR A 114 -12.45 17.66 8.02
C THR A 114 -11.26 16.81 7.56
N ALA A 115 -10.21 17.44 7.02
CA ALA A 115 -8.99 16.72 6.63
C ALA A 115 -8.29 16.05 7.82
N MET A 116 -8.18 16.75 8.96
CA MET A 116 -7.62 16.19 10.20
C MET A 116 -8.48 15.05 10.76
N GLN A 117 -9.81 15.20 10.73
CA GLN A 117 -10.74 14.15 11.14
C GLN A 117 -10.58 12.92 10.26
N SER A 118 -10.63 13.03 8.93
CA SER A 118 -10.44 11.88 8.04
C SER A 118 -9.07 11.19 8.23
N ALA A 119 -8.01 11.94 8.51
CA ALA A 119 -6.70 11.37 8.81
C ALA A 119 -6.70 10.62 10.15
N LEU A 120 -7.27 11.22 11.21
CA LEU A 120 -7.41 10.59 12.51
C LEU A 120 -8.25 9.32 12.44
N GLU A 121 -9.39 9.36 11.76
CA GLU A 121 -10.27 8.20 11.58
C GLU A 121 -9.51 7.04 10.94
N LYS A 122 -8.78 7.31 9.86
CA LYS A 122 -7.95 6.32 9.19
C LYS A 122 -6.91 5.72 10.13
N HIS A 123 -6.16 6.55 10.85
CA HIS A 123 -5.12 6.07 11.77
C HIS A 123 -5.67 5.27 12.96
N LEU A 124 -6.79 5.73 13.52
CA LEU A 124 -7.44 5.09 14.65
C LEU A 124 -7.98 3.71 14.25
N VAL A 125 -8.71 3.64 13.13
CA VAL A 125 -9.18 2.36 12.59
C VAL A 125 -8.01 1.44 12.25
N ASP A 126 -6.97 1.94 11.59
CA ASP A 126 -5.79 1.13 11.23
C ASP A 126 -5.12 0.54 12.47
N ALA A 127 -4.88 1.36 13.49
CA ALA A 127 -4.23 0.91 14.72
C ALA A 127 -5.06 -0.12 15.47
N VAL A 128 -6.34 0.16 15.72
CA VAL A 128 -7.21 -0.73 16.50
C VAL A 128 -7.49 -2.03 15.75
N ALA A 129 -7.78 -1.97 14.45
CA ALA A 129 -8.02 -3.16 13.66
C ALA A 129 -6.76 -4.03 13.51
N THR A 130 -5.59 -3.43 13.28
CA THR A 130 -4.33 -4.17 13.19
C THR A 130 -4.02 -4.89 14.50
N ALA A 131 -4.19 -4.20 15.63
CA ALA A 131 -3.98 -4.79 16.96
C ALA A 131 -4.91 -5.98 17.20
N ALA A 132 -6.21 -5.83 16.94
CA ALA A 132 -7.19 -6.89 17.13
C ALA A 132 -6.93 -8.11 16.21
N ILE A 133 -6.56 -7.86 14.94
CA ILE A 133 -6.21 -8.94 14.01
C ILE A 133 -4.95 -9.67 14.48
N ALA A 134 -3.92 -8.94 14.90
CA ALA A 134 -2.67 -9.53 15.38
C ALA A 134 -2.88 -10.37 16.65
N GLU A 135 -3.69 -9.87 17.59
CA GLU A 135 -4.05 -10.59 18.82
C GLU A 135 -4.81 -11.90 18.52
N ALA A 136 -5.67 -11.89 17.51
CA ALA A 136 -6.37 -13.08 17.03
C ALA A 136 -5.48 -14.05 16.21
N LYS A 137 -4.21 -13.71 16.00
CA LYS A 137 -3.24 -14.40 15.11
C LYS A 137 -3.69 -14.45 13.65
N GLY A 138 -4.34 -13.37 13.20
CA GLY A 138 -4.70 -13.14 11.80
C GLY A 138 -3.60 -12.40 11.04
N VAL A 139 -3.62 -12.49 9.72
CA VAL A 139 -2.74 -11.74 8.81
C VAL A 139 -3.37 -10.37 8.52
N PRO A 140 -2.82 -9.25 9.03
CA PRO A 140 -3.43 -7.92 8.87
C PRO A 140 -3.59 -7.50 7.42
N ALA A 141 -2.62 -7.82 6.55
CA ALA A 141 -2.66 -7.48 5.13
C ALA A 141 -3.88 -8.05 4.39
N LEU A 142 -4.40 -9.20 4.83
CA LEU A 142 -5.55 -9.86 4.22
C LEU A 142 -6.88 -9.42 4.86
N LEU A 143 -6.89 -9.18 6.17
CA LEU A 143 -8.12 -8.93 6.93
C LEU A 143 -8.47 -7.45 7.07
N LEU A 144 -7.48 -6.55 7.09
CA LEU A 144 -7.69 -5.11 7.31
C LEU A 144 -8.70 -4.47 6.34
N PRO A 145 -8.67 -4.70 5.01
CA PRO A 145 -9.63 -4.08 4.10
C PRO A 145 -11.09 -4.44 4.44
N HIS A 146 -11.32 -5.67 4.88
CA HIS A 146 -12.65 -6.16 5.23
C HIS A 146 -13.12 -5.61 6.58
N VAL A 147 -12.24 -5.60 7.59
CA VAL A 147 -12.55 -5.00 8.89
C VAL A 147 -12.87 -3.52 8.74
N LYS A 148 -12.07 -2.77 7.95
CA LYS A 148 -12.29 -1.35 7.65
C LYS A 148 -13.65 -1.05 7.04
N ALA A 149 -14.14 -1.91 6.15
CA ALA A 149 -15.44 -1.73 5.51
C ALA A 149 -16.62 -1.89 6.48
N SER A 150 -16.40 -2.60 7.59
CA SER A 150 -17.40 -2.89 8.62
C SER A 150 -17.25 -2.06 9.89
N VAL A 151 -16.47 -0.97 9.86
CA VAL A 151 -16.29 -0.10 11.02
C VAL A 151 -16.46 1.37 10.67
N LYS A 152 -16.90 2.15 11.66
CA LYS A 152 -17.02 3.59 11.58
C LYS A 152 -16.50 4.22 12.86
N VAL A 153 -15.89 5.40 12.75
CA VAL A 153 -15.52 6.20 13.90
C VAL A 153 -16.70 7.08 14.30
N VAL A 154 -17.04 7.07 15.58
CA VAL A 154 -18.12 7.87 16.15
C VAL A 154 -17.56 8.67 17.32
N GLU A 155 -18.02 9.91 17.44
CA GLU A 155 -17.69 10.76 18.58
C GLU A 155 -18.71 10.53 19.69
N VAL A 156 -18.25 10.01 20.83
CA VAL A 156 -19.06 9.78 22.02
C VAL A 156 -18.46 10.58 23.17
N ASN A 157 -19.22 11.56 23.68
CA ASN A 157 -18.78 12.43 24.79
C ASN A 157 -17.44 13.16 24.52
N GLY A 158 -17.18 13.57 23.28
CA GLY A 158 -15.93 14.23 22.89
C GLY A 158 -14.74 13.30 22.66
N GLN A 159 -14.95 11.98 22.74
CA GLN A 159 -13.94 10.97 22.43
C GLN A 159 -14.31 10.22 21.15
N TYR A 160 -13.35 10.11 20.22
CA TYR A 160 -13.51 9.29 19.02
C TYR A 160 -13.30 7.81 19.34
N THR A 161 -14.30 6.98 19.06
CA THR A 161 -14.27 5.52 19.26
C THR A 161 -14.63 4.81 17.96
N VAL A 162 -14.11 3.59 17.76
CA VAL A 162 -14.49 2.76 16.61
C VAL A 162 -15.66 1.87 16.99
N GLN A 163 -16.72 1.91 16.19
CA GLN A 163 -17.88 1.05 16.29
C GLN A 163 -17.96 0.14 15.05
N VAL A 164 -18.34 -1.12 15.27
CA VAL A 164 -18.63 -2.05 14.18
C VAL A 164 -20.03 -1.76 13.65
N VAL A 165 -20.16 -1.65 12.32
CA VAL A 165 -21.42 -1.32 11.65
C VAL A 165 -21.91 -2.46 10.75
N ASP A 166 -23.21 -2.47 10.48
CA ASP A 166 -23.87 -3.38 9.55
C ASP A 166 -23.86 -2.82 8.11
N ALA A 167 -24.47 -3.56 7.18
CA ALA A 167 -24.57 -3.14 5.78
C ALA A 167 -25.35 -1.83 5.57
N ASN A 168 -26.17 -1.42 6.55
CA ASN A 168 -26.94 -0.18 6.51
C ASN A 168 -26.20 0.97 7.24
N GLY A 169 -25.03 0.71 7.81
CA GLY A 169 -24.25 1.68 8.58
C GLY A 169 -24.71 1.87 10.02
N ASN A 170 -25.58 0.99 10.53
CA ASN A 170 -26.02 1.00 11.92
C ASN A 170 -25.07 0.20 12.80
N GLU A 171 -24.96 0.56 14.09
CA GLU A 171 -24.12 -0.15 15.06
C GLU A 171 -24.58 -1.62 15.19
N ARG A 172 -23.65 -2.56 15.02
CA ARG A 172 -23.92 -3.98 15.22
C ARG A 172 -23.97 -4.30 16.70
N ILE A 173 -25.02 -4.99 17.11
CA ILE A 173 -25.21 -5.44 18.49
C ILE A 173 -24.82 -6.91 18.59
N MET A 174 -23.99 -7.25 19.58
CA MET A 174 -23.48 -8.60 19.82
C MET A 174 -24.53 -9.52 20.45
N ASP A 175 -25.37 -8.99 21.33
CA ASP A 175 -26.31 -9.78 22.13
C ASP A 175 -27.71 -9.15 22.25
N GLY A 176 -28.70 -9.93 22.71
CA GLY A 176 -30.06 -9.43 22.95
C GLY A 176 -30.16 -8.36 24.06
N LYS A 177 -29.04 -7.97 24.69
CA LYS A 177 -28.99 -6.96 25.76
C LYS A 177 -28.58 -5.58 25.24
N GLY A 178 -28.27 -5.45 23.95
CA GLY A 178 -27.90 -4.16 23.35
C GLY A 178 -26.41 -3.84 23.47
N THR A 179 -25.54 -4.82 23.75
CA THR A 179 -24.09 -4.58 23.83
C THR A 179 -23.51 -4.40 22.42
N PRO A 180 -22.80 -3.29 22.13
CA PRO A 180 -22.15 -3.10 20.83
C PRO A 180 -21.12 -4.19 20.54
N MET A 181 -21.08 -4.64 19.29
CA MET A 181 -20.06 -5.55 18.80
C MET A 181 -18.72 -4.83 18.72
N THR A 182 -17.68 -5.45 19.28
CA THR A 182 -16.32 -4.90 19.20
C THR A 182 -15.59 -5.40 17.96
N ILE A 183 -14.48 -4.75 17.60
CA ILE A 183 -13.62 -5.23 16.51
C ILE A 183 -13.06 -6.63 16.83
N ALA A 184 -12.77 -6.92 18.09
CA ALA A 184 -12.30 -8.24 18.50
C ALA A 184 -13.35 -9.32 18.22
N ASP A 185 -14.63 -9.03 18.48
CA ASP A 185 -15.74 -9.95 18.17
C ASP A 185 -15.89 -10.14 16.66
N LEU A 186 -15.76 -9.06 15.88
CA LEU A 186 -15.80 -9.13 14.42
C LEU A 186 -14.68 -10.02 13.88
N VAL A 187 -13.46 -9.83 14.37
CA VAL A 187 -12.30 -10.65 13.99
C VAL A 187 -12.50 -12.10 14.42
N ALA A 188 -13.09 -12.35 15.59
CA ALA A 188 -13.42 -13.70 16.05
C ALA A 188 -14.46 -14.39 15.16
N ASP A 189 -15.42 -13.65 14.61
CA ASP A 189 -16.37 -14.18 13.63
C ASP A 189 -15.72 -14.42 12.26
N MET A 190 -14.86 -13.52 11.80
CA MET A 190 -14.04 -13.74 10.59
C MET A 190 -13.16 -14.99 10.71
N LYS A 191 -12.71 -15.34 11.91
CA LYS A 191 -11.93 -16.56 12.15
C LYS A 191 -12.74 -17.85 11.94
N LYS A 192 -14.06 -17.80 12.16
CA LYS A 192 -14.98 -18.94 11.97
C LYS A 192 -15.50 -19.06 10.53
N ASP A 193 -15.37 -17.99 9.75
CA ASP A 193 -15.79 -17.94 8.35
C ASP A 193 -14.91 -18.83 7.46
N GLU A 194 -15.51 -19.50 6.47
CA GLU A 194 -14.81 -20.46 5.60
C GLU A 194 -13.74 -19.81 4.70
N ILE A 195 -13.94 -18.54 4.35
CA ILE A 195 -13.06 -17.76 3.48
C ILE A 195 -12.01 -17.05 4.35
N PHE A 196 -12.47 -16.26 5.31
CA PHE A 196 -11.58 -15.44 6.13
C PHE A 196 -10.79 -16.26 7.16
N GLY A 197 -11.29 -17.40 7.60
CA GLY A 197 -10.60 -18.30 8.54
C GLY A 197 -9.22 -18.74 8.04
N ARG A 198 -9.00 -18.77 6.72
CA ARG A 198 -7.71 -19.11 6.08
C ARG A 198 -6.63 -18.04 6.29
N ALA A 199 -7.03 -16.81 6.61
CA ALA A 199 -6.12 -15.72 6.91
C ALA A 199 -5.67 -15.71 8.37
N PHE A 200 -6.05 -16.71 9.16
CA PHE A 200 -5.58 -16.90 10.53
C PHE A 200 -4.58 -18.05 10.60
N GLU A 201 -3.64 -17.96 11.54
CA GLU A 201 -2.77 -19.08 11.86
C GLU A 201 -3.62 -20.31 12.23
N GLY A 202 -3.35 -21.43 11.56
CA GLY A 202 -3.95 -22.72 11.91
C GLY A 202 -3.67 -23.07 13.37
N SER A 203 -4.46 -23.96 13.95
CA SER A 203 -4.44 -24.32 15.38
C SER A 203 -3.13 -24.96 15.90
N GLY A 204 -2.03 -24.89 15.16
CA GLY A 204 -0.78 -25.57 15.47
C GLY A 204 -0.88 -27.09 15.27
N ALA A 205 -2.03 -27.61 14.82
CA ALA A 205 -2.16 -28.94 14.26
C ALA A 205 -1.42 -28.98 12.92
N SER A 206 -0.09 -28.93 12.99
CA SER A 206 0.77 -29.34 11.90
C SER A 206 0.33 -30.76 11.58
N GLY A 207 -0.31 -30.96 10.42
CA GLY A 207 -0.38 -32.27 9.85
C GLY A 207 1.04 -32.81 9.88
N ALA A 208 1.25 -33.91 10.58
CA ALA A 208 2.50 -34.65 10.52
C ALA A 208 2.61 -35.12 9.07
N GLY A 209 3.07 -34.22 8.20
CA GLY A 209 3.58 -34.54 6.90
C GLY A 209 4.73 -35.47 7.22
N THR A 210 4.47 -36.76 7.09
CA THR A 210 5.51 -37.76 7.07
C THR A 210 6.46 -37.32 5.99
N HIS A 211 7.59 -36.71 6.39
CA HIS A 211 8.75 -36.65 5.54
C HIS A 211 8.93 -38.08 5.02
N PRO A 212 9.07 -38.31 3.70
CA PRO A 212 9.46 -39.62 3.22
C PRO A 212 10.76 -39.93 3.95
N SER A 213 10.70 -40.85 4.91
CA SER A 213 11.88 -41.18 5.69
C SER A 213 12.90 -41.69 4.69
N SER A 214 13.97 -40.94 4.53
CA SER A 214 15.23 -41.49 4.07
C SER A 214 15.51 -42.73 4.92
N GLY A 215 15.45 -43.90 4.29
CA GLY A 215 15.78 -45.22 4.81
C GLY A 215 15.56 -45.45 6.31
N HIS A 216 14.39 -45.98 6.69
CA HIS A 216 14.28 -46.69 7.97
C HIS A 216 15.18 -47.92 7.94
N ASN A 217 16.40 -47.74 8.43
CA ASN A 217 17.25 -48.78 8.96
C ASN A 217 16.47 -49.51 10.07
N ASN A 218 15.91 -50.67 9.75
CA ASN A 218 15.35 -51.64 10.69
C ASN A 218 16.45 -52.32 11.53
N ASN A 219 17.43 -51.55 12.02
CA ASN A 219 18.65 -52.08 12.62
C ASN A 219 18.51 -52.45 14.11
N ALA A 220 17.28 -52.53 14.63
CA ALA A 220 17.02 -53.07 15.97
C ALA A 220 16.90 -54.61 15.98
N LYS A 221 16.81 -55.24 14.80
CA LYS A 221 16.70 -56.71 14.67
C LYS A 221 17.78 -57.33 13.79
N SER A 222 18.71 -56.56 13.25
CA SER A 222 19.79 -57.07 12.41
C SER A 222 21.09 -57.15 13.19
N MET A 223 21.79 -58.30 13.17
CA MET A 223 23.08 -58.50 13.84
C MET A 223 24.11 -59.10 12.86
N PRO A 224 25.36 -58.58 12.81
CA PRO A 224 26.42 -59.17 12.01
C PRO A 224 26.74 -60.62 12.40
N ARG A 225 27.08 -61.45 11.43
CA ARG A 225 27.32 -62.89 11.59
C ARG A 225 28.36 -63.22 12.67
N GLY A 226 29.43 -62.42 12.73
CA GLY A 226 30.46 -62.57 13.77
C GLY A 226 29.93 -62.34 15.19
N GLN A 227 29.01 -61.39 15.38
CA GLN A 227 28.39 -61.14 16.69
C GLN A 227 27.34 -62.20 17.03
N PHE A 228 26.59 -62.70 16.04
CA PHE A 228 25.62 -63.77 16.25
C PHE A 228 26.31 -65.06 16.74
N PHE A 229 27.43 -65.45 16.13
CA PHE A 229 28.17 -66.65 16.56
C PHE A 229 28.93 -66.49 17.87
N ALA A 230 29.12 -65.26 18.35
CA ALA A 230 29.68 -64.99 19.68
C ALA A 230 28.63 -65.13 20.81
N LEU A 231 27.33 -65.19 20.50
CA LEU A 231 26.28 -65.40 21.48
C LEU A 231 26.22 -66.84 21.98
N SER A 232 25.71 -67.04 23.20
CA SER A 232 25.42 -68.39 23.70
C SER A 232 24.32 -69.07 22.85
N PRO A 233 24.27 -70.41 22.81
CA PRO A 233 23.26 -71.14 22.02
C PRO A 233 21.80 -70.74 22.35
N GLN A 234 21.52 -70.41 23.62
CA GLN A 234 20.21 -69.94 24.06
C GLN A 234 19.90 -68.52 23.53
N ALA A 235 20.89 -67.63 23.51
CA ALA A 235 20.73 -66.27 22.98
C ALA A 235 20.61 -66.25 21.44
N GLN A 236 21.31 -67.15 20.75
CA GLN A 236 21.12 -67.37 19.30
C GLN A 236 19.70 -67.82 18.98
N GLY A 237 19.20 -68.83 19.72
CA GLY A 237 17.83 -69.31 19.58
C GLY A 237 16.78 -68.23 19.86
N ALA A 238 17.00 -67.40 20.88
CA ALA A 238 16.12 -66.27 21.18
C ALA A 238 16.13 -65.20 20.07
N HIS A 239 17.30 -64.91 19.49
CA HIS A 239 17.45 -63.94 18.40
C HIS A 239 16.72 -64.38 17.13
N VAL A 240 16.89 -65.64 16.71
CA VAL A 240 16.17 -66.20 15.55
C VAL A 240 14.67 -66.27 15.82
N LYS A 241 14.26 -66.71 17.01
CA LYS A 241 12.83 -66.79 17.39
C LYS A 241 12.17 -65.41 17.50
N GLY A 242 12.94 -64.36 17.80
CA GLY A 242 12.48 -62.96 17.83
C GLY A 242 12.37 -62.29 16.45
N GLY A 243 12.66 -63.03 15.38
CA GLY A 243 12.68 -62.51 14.01
C GLY A 243 13.91 -61.64 13.72
N GLY A 244 15.03 -61.94 14.38
CA GLY A 244 16.32 -61.31 14.09
C GLY A 244 16.89 -61.75 12.74
N ILE A 245 17.52 -60.83 12.03
CA ILE A 245 18.15 -61.05 10.73
C ILE A 245 19.66 -61.08 10.95
N VAL A 246 20.33 -62.13 10.49
CA VAL A 246 21.79 -62.19 10.52
C VAL A 246 22.33 -61.66 9.21
N THR A 247 23.06 -60.54 9.27
CA THR A 247 23.75 -59.96 8.12
C THR A 247 25.19 -60.43 8.06
N ASP A 248 25.77 -60.51 6.87
CA ASP A 248 27.17 -60.93 6.70
C ASP A 248 28.16 -59.91 7.29
#